data_AF-S8CQ81-F1
#
_entry.id   AF-S8CQ81-F1
#
_cell.length_a   1.000
_cell.length_b   1.000
_cell.length_c   1.000
_cell.angle_alpha   90.00
_cell.angle_beta   90.00
_cell.angle_gamma   90.00
#
_symmetry.space_group_name_H-M   'P 1'
#
loop_
_entity.id
_entity.type
_entity.pdbx_description
1 polymer ?
#
loop_
_entity_poly.entity_id
_entity_poly.type
_entity_poly.pdbx_seq_one_letter_code
_entity_poly.pdbx_strand_id
1 'polypeptide(L)' 'NCPVKCFRTDPVCGEDGVTYWCGCADARCSGARVKKLGFCDGGNGGGSGTAGQALLLVHIIWLILLGVFVLFGLL' A
#
# COMPACT_ATOMS: atom_id res chain seq x y z
N ASN A 1 -10.48 25.68 -2.05
CA ASN A 1 -9.50 25.08 -1.11
C ASN A 1 -10.26 24.25 -0.09
N CYS A 2 -9.85 23.02 0.20
CA CYS A 2 -10.58 22.11 1.07
C CYS A 2 -9.64 21.65 2.21
N PRO A 3 -9.59 22.42 3.33
CA PRO A 3 -8.67 22.15 4.42
C PRO A 3 -9.26 21.12 5.39
N VAL A 4 -9.07 19.85 5.09
CA VAL A 4 -9.46 18.76 6.01
C VAL A 4 -8.34 18.57 7.03
N LYS A 5 -8.67 18.75 8.31
CA LYS A 5 -7.76 18.58 9.44
C LYS A 5 -8.49 17.73 10.47
N CYS A 6 -8.03 16.50 10.69
CA CYS A 6 -8.54 15.66 11.76
C CYS A 6 -7.45 15.41 12.80
N PHE A 7 -7.80 15.56 14.08
CA PHE A 7 -6.93 15.22 15.21
C PHE A 7 -6.96 13.73 15.53
N ARG A 8 -8.07 13.06 15.23
CA ARG A 8 -8.26 11.63 15.41
C ARG A 8 -8.55 10.99 14.06
N THR A 9 -7.95 9.83 13.83
CA THR A 9 -8.20 9.05 12.61
C THR A 9 -9.63 8.51 12.60
N ASP A 10 -10.28 8.67 11.46
CA ASP A 10 -11.60 8.12 11.15
C ASP A 10 -11.50 7.48 9.76
N PRO A 11 -10.90 6.28 9.64
CA PRO A 11 -10.61 5.70 8.34
C PRO A 11 -11.90 5.31 7.60
N VAL A 12 -12.01 5.68 6.33
CA VAL A 12 -13.08 5.25 5.42
C VAL A 12 -12.53 4.76 4.10
N CYS A 13 -13.18 3.77 3.52
CA CYS A 13 -12.80 3.20 2.23
C CYS A 13 -13.60 3.88 1.12
N GLY A 14 -12.90 4.54 0.20
CA GLY A 14 -13.50 5.10 -1.01
C GLY A 14 -13.88 4.01 -2.02
N GLU A 15 -14.80 4.32 -2.92
CA GLU A 15 -15.14 3.48 -4.07
C GLU A 15 -13.95 3.31 -5.04
N ASP A 16 -12.98 4.23 -4.99
CA ASP A 16 -11.70 4.18 -5.69
C ASP A 16 -10.68 3.24 -5.03
N GLY A 17 -11.04 2.62 -3.89
CA GLY A 17 -10.17 1.74 -3.12
C GLY A 17 -9.12 2.48 -2.30
N VAL A 18 -9.18 3.81 -2.21
CA VAL A 18 -8.27 4.59 -1.37
C VAL A 18 -8.84 4.67 0.05
N THR A 19 -7.97 4.52 1.05
CA THR A 19 -8.34 4.75 2.44
C THR A 19 -8.14 6.22 2.80
N TYR A 20 -9.23 6.89 3.15
CA TYR A 20 -9.25 8.28 3.62
C TYR A 20 -9.21 8.31 5.14
N TRP A 21 -8.35 9.13 5.72
CA TRP A 21 -8.01 9.05 7.16
C TRP A 21 -8.78 10.03 8.02
N CYS A 22 -9.32 11.09 7.42
CA CYS A 22 -10.14 12.09 8.09
C CYS A 22 -11.65 11.91 7.81
N GLY A 23 -12.09 10.68 7.57
CA GLY A 23 -13.49 10.32 7.40
C GLY A 23 -14.09 10.74 6.07
N CYS A 24 -15.41 10.83 6.04
CA CYS A 24 -16.17 11.19 4.84
C CYS A 24 -15.84 12.61 4.31
N ALA A 25 -15.41 13.52 5.18
CA ALA A 25 -15.03 14.88 4.78
C ALA A 25 -13.81 14.88 3.85
N ASP A 26 -12.82 14.02 4.17
CA ASP A 26 -11.62 13.79 3.38
C ASP A 26 -11.95 13.14 2.02
N ALA A 27 -12.76 12.07 2.04
CA ALA A 27 -13.22 11.43 0.80
C ALA A 27 -13.98 12.40 -0.10
N ARG A 28 -14.92 13.18 0.46
CA ARG A 28 -15.70 14.19 -0.26
C ARG A 28 -14.81 15.30 -0.83
N CYS A 29 -13.77 15.68 -0.10
CA CYS A 29 -12.78 16.66 -0.50
C CYS A 29 -11.99 16.21 -1.73
N SER A 30 -11.63 14.94 -1.77
CA SER A 30 -10.98 14.29 -2.92
C SER A 30 -11.96 13.87 -4.02
N GLY A 31 -13.26 14.14 -3.88
CA GLY A 31 -14.28 13.77 -4.84
C GLY A 31 -14.62 12.27 -4.87
N ALA A 32 -14.14 11.50 -3.90
CA ALA A 32 -14.45 10.08 -3.76
C ALA A 32 -15.76 9.86 -2.99
N ARG A 33 -16.50 8.84 -3.42
CA ARG A 33 -17.64 8.31 -2.66
C ARG A 33 -17.16 7.27 -1.68
N VAL A 34 -17.72 7.24 -0.48
CA VAL A 34 -17.36 6.25 0.55
C VAL A 34 -18.13 4.96 0.29
N LYS A 35 -17.41 3.85 0.13
CA LYS A 35 -17.95 2.50 -0.03
C LYS A 35 -18.27 1.86 1.32
N LYS A 36 -17.39 2.02 2.31
CA LYS A 36 -17.52 1.39 3.64
C LYS A 36 -16.78 2.21 4.70
N LEU A 37 -17.30 2.19 5.93
CA LEU A 37 -16.59 2.69 7.12
C LEU A 37 -15.44 1.75 7.48
N GLY A 38 -14.30 2.31 7.87
CA GLY A 38 -13.05 1.56 8.08
C GLY A 38 -12.13 1.60 6.86
N PHE A 39 -10.96 0.99 7.00
CA PHE A 39 -9.96 0.88 5.93
C PHE A 39 -10.46 0.01 4.78
N CYS A 40 -9.90 0.22 3.59
CA CYS A 40 -10.12 -0.70 2.49
C CYS A 40 -9.46 -2.04 2.82
N ASP A 41 -10.25 -3.12 2.79
CA ASP A 41 -9.71 -4.48 2.72
C ASP A 41 -8.81 -4.51 1.47
N GLY A 42 -7.55 -4.91 1.61
CA GLY A 42 -6.46 -4.77 0.62
C GLY A 42 -6.65 -5.47 -0.73
N GLY A 43 -7.89 -5.65 -1.19
CA GLY A 43 -8.25 -5.92 -2.56
C GLY A 43 -8.14 -4.66 -3.41
N ASN A 44 -6.93 -4.43 -3.95
CA ASN A 44 -6.70 -3.71 -5.20
C ASN A 44 -6.93 -2.18 -5.22
N GLY A 45 -6.87 -1.49 -4.08
CA GLY A 45 -6.89 -0.02 -4.01
C GLY A 45 -5.59 0.51 -3.42
N GLY A 46 -4.87 1.35 -4.18
CA GLY A 46 -3.44 1.59 -4.06
C GLY A 46 -2.92 2.07 -2.69
N GLY A 47 -1.75 1.54 -2.31
CA GLY A 47 -0.98 2.02 -1.16
C GLY A 47 0.24 1.16 -0.78
N SER A 48 0.33 -0.08 -1.27
CA SER A 48 1.55 -0.89 -1.14
C SER A 48 1.95 -1.34 -2.53
N GLY A 49 2.84 -0.57 -3.15
CA GLY A 49 3.35 -0.87 -4.48
C GLY A 49 4.00 -2.26 -4.47
N THR A 50 3.31 -3.22 -5.09
CA THR A 50 3.91 -4.49 -5.55
C THR A 50 5.15 -4.24 -6.42
N ALA A 51 5.30 -3.03 -6.97
CA ALA A 51 6.52 -2.53 -7.62
C ALA A 51 7.76 -2.51 -6.69
N GLY A 52 7.61 -2.20 -5.40
CA GLY A 52 8.73 -2.24 -4.43
C GLY A 52 9.03 -3.64 -3.92
N GLN A 53 8.05 -4.54 -3.93
CA GLN A 53 8.21 -5.94 -3.54
C GLN A 53 8.89 -6.78 -4.64
N ALA A 54 8.68 -6.44 -5.92
CA ALA A 54 9.30 -7.17 -7.03
C ALA A 54 10.84 -7.05 -7.02
N LEU A 55 11.39 -5.87 -6.74
CA LEU A 55 12.84 -5.67 -6.65
C LEU A 55 13.46 -6.47 -5.49
N LEU A 56 12.73 -6.58 -4.37
CA LEU A 56 13.16 -7.35 -3.20
C LEU A 56 13.25 -8.85 -3.52
N LEU A 57 12.27 -9.38 -4.26
CA LEU A 57 12.27 -10.79 -4.69
C LEU A 57 13.46 -11.11 -5.61
N VAL A 58 13.73 -10.24 -6.59
CA VAL A 58 14.90 -10.39 -7.48
C VAL A 58 16.20 -10.36 -6.67
N HIS A 59 16.32 -9.46 -5.70
CA HIS A 59 17.49 -9.36 -4.84
C HIS A 59 17.69 -10.62 -3.97
N ILE A 60 16.61 -11.17 -3.39
CA ILE A 60 16.66 -12.39 -2.57
C ILE A 60 17.10 -13.60 -3.40
N ILE A 61 16.56 -13.79 -4.61
CA ILE A 61 16.93 -14.91 -5.50
C ILE A 61 18.42 -14.84 -5.85
N TRP A 62 18.93 -13.64 -6.15
CA TRP A 62 20.35 -13.45 -6.46
C TRP A 62 21.26 -13.80 -5.28
N LEU A 63 20.91 -13.38 -4.05
CA LEU A 63 21.66 -13.72 -2.84
C LEU A 63 21.68 -15.23 -2.57
N ILE A 64 20.56 -15.93 -2.78
CA ILE A 64 20.49 -17.39 -2.62
C ILE A 64 21.41 -18.09 -3.63
N LEU A 65 21.38 -17.68 -4.90
CA LEU A 65 22.25 -18.25 -5.93
C LEU A 65 23.73 -18.04 -5.58
N LEU A 66 24.14 -16.82 -5.23
CA LEU A 66 25.51 -16.54 -4.80
C LEU A 66 25.94 -17.39 -3.61
N GLY A 67 25.08 -17.52 -2.59
CA GLY A 67 25.36 -18.36 -1.43
C GLY A 67 25.56 -19.83 -1.80
N VAL A 68 24.72 -20.37 -2.69
CA VAL A 68 24.86 -21.73 -3.21
C VAL A 68 26.17 -21.90 -3.98
N PHE A 69 26.52 -20.99 -4.89
CA PHE A 69 27.78 -21.08 -5.64
C PHE A 69 29.02 -21.09 -4.75
N VAL A 70 29.03 -20.24 -3.71
CA VAL A 70 30.11 -20.21 -2.71
C VAL A 70 30.15 -21.50 -1.88
N LEU A 71 28.98 -22.01 -1.45
CA LEU A 71 28.90 -23.23 -0.64
C LEU A 71 29.36 -24.48 -1.39
N PHE A 72 29.03 -24.58 -2.69
CA PHE A 72 29.45 -25.70 -3.55
C PHE A 72 30.85 -25.50 -4.16
N GLY A 73 31.56 -24.41 -3.82
CA GLY A 73 32.93 -24.17 -4.29
C GLY A 73 33.05 -24.01 -5.81
N LEU A 74 31.99 -23.54 -6.47
CA LEU A 74 31.95 -23.36 -7.93
C LEU A 74 32.45 -21.97 -8.38
N LEU A 75 33.00 -21.19 -7.45
CA LEU A 75 33.42 -19.79 -7.62
C LEU A 75 34.89 -19.61 -7.26
#